data_AF-A0A7Z8L7H3-F1
#
_entry.id   AF-A0A7Z8L7H3-F1
#
_cell.length_a   1.000
_cell.length_b   1.000
_cell.length_c   1.000
_cell.angle_alpha   90.00
_cell.angle_beta   90.00
_cell.angle_gamma   90.00
#
_symmetry.space_group_name_H-M   'P 1'
#
loop_
_entity.id
_entity.type
_entity.pdbx_description
1 polymer ?
#
loop_
_entity_poly.entity_id
_entity_poly.type
_entity_poly.pdbx_seq_one_letter_code
_entity_poly.pdbx_strand_id
1 'polypeptide(L)'
;MSAGRFSVLIRHLRRQEDDQRALLVDCDAELSRLATDRQTLAQQVAQSAVSCPPQLHEQLLIFTASCQQRDQLLATRMAEIEQRRSNIQTQLVALWRRRRSLETVDARQQRAHRAKLQARQDGSILDSAVRAWYLHEGKELEENPSSVAEYHSEALS
;
A
#
# COMPACT_ATOMS: atom_id res chain seq x y z
N MET A 1 -14.73 15.16 -12.27
CA MET A 1 -14.43 14.33 -11.07
C MET A 1 -13.06 14.70 -10.56
N SER A 2 -12.91 15.03 -9.28
CA SER A 2 -11.71 15.68 -8.73
C SER A 2 -10.55 14.70 -8.48
N ALA A 3 -9.34 15.13 -8.86
CA ALA A 3 -8.08 14.40 -8.72
C ALA A 3 -7.70 14.02 -7.26
N GLY A 4 -8.47 14.46 -6.26
CA GLY A 4 -8.24 14.16 -4.84
C GLY A 4 -8.99 12.93 -4.30
N ARG A 5 -9.94 12.34 -5.04
CA ARG A 5 -10.75 11.23 -4.50
C ARG A 5 -9.95 9.93 -4.31
N PHE A 6 -9.08 9.60 -5.26
CA PHE A 6 -8.27 8.38 -5.18
C PHE A 6 -7.17 8.47 -4.11
N SER A 7 -6.57 9.65 -3.92
CA SER A 7 -5.52 9.84 -2.92
C SER A 7 -6.04 9.64 -1.49
N VAL A 8 -7.28 10.07 -1.20
CA VAL A 8 -7.94 9.82 0.11
C VAL A 8 -8.18 8.33 0.34
N LEU A 9 -8.69 7.61 -0.66
CA LEU A 9 -8.93 6.16 -0.57
C LEU A 9 -7.62 5.37 -0.42
N ILE A 10 -6.58 5.73 -1.17
CA ILE A 10 -5.25 5.11 -1.05
C ILE A 10 -4.67 5.33 0.35
N ARG A 11 -4.79 6.55 0.90
CA ARG A 11 -4.35 6.85 2.27
C ARG A 11 -5.13 6.04 3.30
N HIS A 12 -6.44 5.89 3.13
CA HIS A 12 -7.27 5.08 4.01
C HIS A 12 -6.85 3.60 3.98
N LEU A 13 -6.61 3.03 2.80
CA LEU A 13 -6.14 1.64 2.66
C LEU A 13 -4.76 1.43 3.28
N ARG A 14 -3.85 2.41 3.17
CA ARG A 14 -2.54 2.33 3.85
C ARG A 14 -2.68 2.26 5.37
N ARG A 15 -3.56 3.07 5.96
CA ARG A 15 -3.84 2.99 7.40
C ARG A 15 -4.37 1.61 7.79
N GLN A 16 -5.31 1.06 7.01
CA GLN A 16 -5.79 -0.30 7.25
C GLN A 16 -4.69 -1.36 7.11
N GLU A 17 -3.76 -1.22 6.15
CA GLU A 17 -2.59 -2.10 6.06
C GLU A 17 -1.71 -2.01 7.31
N ASP A 18 -1.47 -0.80 7.82
CA ASP A 18 -0.66 -0.58 9.02
C ASP A 18 -1.35 -1.15 10.28
N ASP A 19 -2.66 -0.95 10.44
CA ASP A 19 -3.45 -1.53 11.52
C ASP A 19 -3.40 -3.07 11.51
N GLN A 20 -3.52 -3.69 10.33
CA GLN A 20 -3.44 -5.14 10.18
C GLN A 20 -2.02 -5.67 10.43
N ARG A 21 -0.97 -4.90 10.10
CA ARG A 21 0.41 -5.25 10.45
C ARG A 21 0.64 -5.20 11.95
N ALA A 22 0.08 -4.22 12.65
CA ALA A 22 0.15 -4.17 14.11
C ALA A 22 -0.49 -5.41 14.74
N LEU A 23 -1.67 -5.81 14.27
CA LEU A 23 -2.33 -7.04 14.73
C LEU A 23 -1.50 -8.31 14.44
N LEU A 24 -0.76 -8.34 13.33
CA LEU A 24 0.12 -9.46 12.99
C LEU A 24 1.31 -9.54 13.95
N VAL A 25 1.91 -8.41 14.30
CA VAL A 25 2.97 -8.33 15.32
C VAL A 25 2.46 -8.80 16.67
N ASP A 26 1.24 -8.41 17.06
CA ASP A 26 0.63 -8.86 18.31
C ASP A 26 0.42 -10.39 18.33
N CYS A 27 -0.04 -10.97 17.20
CA CYS A 27 -0.19 -12.42 17.07
C CYS A 27 1.17 -13.13 17.19
N ASP A 28 2.21 -12.62 16.52
CA ASP A 28 3.57 -13.19 16.58
C ASP A 28 4.14 -13.12 18.00
N ALA A 29 3.88 -12.02 18.72
CA ALA A 29 4.26 -11.88 20.12
C ALA A 29 3.51 -12.85 21.05
N GLU A 30 2.20 -13.04 20.85
CA GLU A 30 1.39 -14.00 21.62
C GLU A 30 1.87 -15.44 21.38
N LEU A 31 2.15 -15.82 20.13
CA LEU A 31 2.69 -17.14 19.79
C LEU A 31 4.05 -17.40 20.44
N SER A 32 4.95 -16.41 20.41
CA SER A 32 6.27 -16.52 21.06
C SER A 32 6.16 -16.70 22.57
N ARG A 33 5.23 -15.98 23.22
CA ARG A 33 4.95 -16.13 24.66
C ARG A 33 4.43 -17.53 24.98
N LEU A 34 3.43 -18.01 24.23
CA LEU A 34 2.86 -19.34 24.44
C LEU A 34 3.87 -20.46 24.19
N ALA A 35 4.73 -20.33 23.18
CA ALA A 35 5.83 -21.27 22.93
C ALA A 35 6.80 -21.32 24.12
N THR A 36 7.14 -20.16 24.67
CA THR A 36 8.00 -20.05 25.87
C THR A 36 7.34 -20.68 27.10
N ASP A 37 6.03 -20.47 27.29
CA ASP A 37 5.27 -21.06 28.39
C ASP A 37 5.24 -22.60 28.29
N ARG A 38 5.03 -23.15 27.08
CA ARG A 38 5.09 -24.59 26.82
C ARG A 38 6.47 -25.16 27.12
N GLN A 39 7.53 -24.48 26.69
CA GLN A 39 8.91 -24.90 26.96
C GLN A 39 9.20 -24.90 28.46
N THR A 40 8.75 -23.87 29.18
CA THR A 40 8.91 -23.76 30.64
C THR A 40 8.15 -24.87 31.36
N LEU A 41 6.93 -25.17 30.93
CA LEU A 41 6.13 -26.26 31.48
C LEU A 41 6.79 -27.63 31.25
N ALA A 42 7.33 -27.87 30.06
CA ALA A 42 8.06 -29.09 29.75
C ALA A 42 9.32 -29.26 30.61
N GLN A 43 10.05 -28.16 30.86
CA GLN A 43 11.21 -28.16 31.76
C GLN A 43 10.81 -28.45 33.22
N GLN A 44 9.70 -27.86 33.70
CA GLN A 44 9.18 -28.14 35.04
C GLN A 44 8.82 -29.61 35.21
N VAL A 45 8.12 -30.20 34.24
CA VAL A 45 7.80 -31.64 34.24
C VAL A 45 9.05 -32.50 34.29
N ALA A 46 10.05 -32.20 33.44
CA ALA A 46 11.31 -32.94 33.42
C ALA A 46 12.07 -32.82 34.74
N GLN A 47 12.15 -31.63 35.32
CA GLN A 47 12.82 -31.40 36.61
C GLN A 47 12.11 -32.16 37.73
N SER A 48 10.78 -32.05 37.82
CA SER A 48 9.99 -32.75 38.82
C SER A 48 10.12 -34.27 38.72
N ALA A 49 10.19 -34.82 37.50
CA ALA A 49 10.38 -36.26 37.30
C ALA A 49 11.74 -36.76 37.82
N VAL A 50 12.80 -35.95 37.74
CA VAL A 50 14.14 -36.30 38.21
C VAL A 50 14.28 -36.16 39.73
N SER A 51 13.63 -35.16 40.32
CA SER A 51 13.81 -34.83 41.75
C SER A 51 12.75 -35.45 42.67
N CYS A 52 11.79 -36.22 42.15
CA CYS A 52 10.68 -36.75 42.93
C CYS A 52 11.12 -37.95 43.80
N PRO A 53 11.01 -37.88 45.14
CA PRO A 53 11.21 -39.03 45.98
C PRO A 53 10.06 -40.04 45.79
N PRO A 54 10.32 -41.36 45.95
CA PRO A 54 9.34 -42.41 45.63
C PRO A 54 8.04 -42.32 46.44
N GLN A 55 8.08 -41.75 47.64
CA GLN A 55 6.89 -41.52 48.48
C GLN A 55 5.93 -40.47 47.90
N LEU A 56 6.40 -39.66 46.94
CA LEU A 56 5.61 -38.60 46.29
C LEU A 56 5.21 -38.95 44.84
N HIS A 57 5.32 -40.22 44.45
CA HIS A 57 5.07 -40.65 43.07
C HIS A 57 3.62 -40.39 42.62
N GLU A 58 2.63 -40.61 43.48
CA GLU A 58 1.23 -40.30 43.17
C GLU A 58 1.01 -38.80 42.91
N GLN A 59 1.65 -37.93 43.71
CA GLN A 59 1.60 -36.49 43.52
C GLN A 59 2.28 -36.07 42.21
N LEU A 60 3.37 -36.73 41.82
CA LEU A 60 4.01 -36.53 40.52
C LEU A 60 3.07 -36.93 39.36
N LEU A 61 2.34 -38.04 39.47
CA LEU A 61 1.36 -38.44 38.46
C LEU A 61 0.24 -37.41 38.31
N ILE A 62 -0.30 -36.89 39.42
CA ILE A 62 -1.32 -35.84 39.39
C ILE A 62 -0.76 -34.55 38.77
N PHE A 63 0.46 -34.15 39.15
CA PHE A 63 1.13 -32.98 38.60
C PHE A 63 1.34 -33.10 37.08
N THR A 64 1.88 -34.23 36.61
CA THR A 64 2.11 -34.48 35.18
C THR A 64 0.82 -34.48 34.38
N ALA A 65 -0.27 -35.07 34.89
CA ALA A 65 -1.59 -35.01 34.25
C ALA A 65 -2.10 -33.56 34.15
N SER A 66 -1.95 -32.76 35.21
CA SER A 66 -2.31 -31.33 35.18
C SER A 66 -1.48 -30.55 34.17
N CYS A 67 -0.18 -30.84 34.05
CA CYS A 67 0.69 -30.24 33.06
C CYS A 67 0.27 -30.62 31.64
N GLN A 68 -0.09 -31.87 31.38
CA GLN A 68 -0.60 -32.31 30.07
C GLN A 68 -1.89 -31.60 29.68
N GLN A 69 -2.83 -31.43 30.61
CA GLN A 69 -4.05 -30.65 30.36
C GLN A 69 -3.73 -29.19 30.02
N ARG A 70 -2.83 -28.56 30.78
CA ARG A 70 -2.38 -27.19 30.49
C ARG A 70 -1.69 -27.09 29.13
N ASP A 71 -0.86 -28.06 28.78
CA ASP A 71 -0.18 -28.12 27.48
C ASP A 71 -1.19 -28.24 26.32
N GLN A 72 -2.24 -29.04 26.47
CA GLN A 72 -3.32 -29.14 25.48
C GLN A 72 -4.09 -27.83 25.30
N LEU A 73 -4.35 -27.10 26.40
CA LEU A 73 -4.97 -25.76 26.34
C LEU A 73 -4.06 -24.77 25.60
N LEU A 74 -2.76 -24.76 25.91
CA LEU A 74 -1.80 -23.91 25.21
C LEU A 74 -1.71 -24.26 23.71
N ALA A 75 -1.74 -25.55 23.35
CA ALA A 75 -1.74 -26.00 21.95
C ALA A 75 -2.96 -25.48 21.20
N THR A 76 -4.15 -25.67 21.77
CA THR A 76 -5.41 -25.19 21.19
C THR A 76 -5.35 -23.67 20.99
N ARG A 77 -4.87 -22.94 21.99
CA ARG A 77 -4.74 -21.48 21.92
C ARG A 77 -3.76 -21.03 20.84
N MET A 78 -2.62 -21.71 20.71
CA MET A 78 -1.66 -21.44 19.63
C MET A 78 -2.30 -21.66 18.26
N ALA A 79 -3.04 -22.75 18.06
CA ALA A 79 -3.73 -23.02 16.80
C ALA A 79 -4.78 -21.94 16.46
N GLU A 80 -5.54 -21.44 17.45
CA GLU A 80 -6.46 -20.31 17.25
C GLU A 80 -5.73 -19.04 16.78
N ILE A 81 -4.58 -18.73 17.38
CA ILE A 81 -3.80 -17.54 17.03
C ILE A 81 -3.13 -17.71 15.66
N GLU A 82 -2.64 -18.90 15.33
CA GLU A 82 -2.11 -19.22 13.99
C GLU A 82 -3.19 -19.04 12.92
N GLN A 83 -4.41 -19.51 13.19
CA GLN A 83 -5.55 -19.30 12.29
C GLN A 83 -5.88 -17.81 12.15
N ARG A 84 -5.90 -17.06 13.26
CA ARG A 84 -6.11 -15.60 13.24
C ARG A 84 -5.02 -14.89 12.43
N ARG A 85 -3.76 -15.28 12.60
CA ARG A 85 -2.61 -14.75 11.86
C ARG A 85 -2.74 -15.02 10.35
N SER A 86 -3.12 -16.23 9.96
CA SER A 86 -3.40 -16.59 8.56
C SER A 86 -4.51 -15.73 7.95
N ASN A 87 -5.59 -15.49 8.71
CA ASN A 87 -6.67 -14.60 8.30
C ASN A 87 -6.18 -13.16 8.08
N ILE A 88 -5.37 -12.62 9.00
CA ILE A 88 -4.78 -11.28 8.88
C ILE A 88 -3.87 -11.19 7.64
N GLN A 89 -3.03 -12.20 7.38
CA GLN A 89 -2.19 -12.24 6.18
C GLN A 89 -3.02 -12.22 4.89
N THR A 90 -4.11 -12.98 4.86
CA THR A 90 -5.04 -12.99 3.74
C THR A 90 -5.68 -11.61 3.53
N GLN A 91 -6.09 -10.94 4.61
CA GLN A 91 -6.63 -9.59 4.56
C GLN A 91 -5.59 -8.56 4.08
N LEU A 92 -4.35 -8.65 4.54
CA LEU A 92 -3.24 -7.79 4.08
C LEU A 92 -3.00 -7.92 2.58
N VAL A 93 -2.98 -9.15 2.05
CA VAL A 93 -2.84 -9.38 0.60
C VAL A 93 -4.02 -8.76 -0.16
N ALA A 94 -5.25 -8.90 0.35
CA ALA A 94 -6.42 -8.30 -0.27
C ALA A 94 -6.38 -6.76 -0.26
N LEU A 95 -5.97 -6.14 0.86
CA LEU A 95 -5.79 -4.69 0.98
C LEU A 95 -4.71 -4.18 0.02
N TRP A 96 -3.57 -4.87 -0.03
CA TRP A 96 -2.47 -4.53 -0.93
C TRP A 96 -2.91 -4.57 -2.41
N ARG A 97 -3.63 -5.62 -2.82
CA ARG A 97 -4.18 -5.73 -4.19
C ARG A 97 -5.13 -4.57 -4.51
N ARG A 98 -6.05 -4.24 -3.59
CA ARG A 98 -6.99 -3.12 -3.74
C ARG A 98 -6.26 -1.78 -3.87
N ARG A 99 -5.29 -1.53 -2.99
CA ARG A 99 -4.47 -0.31 -3.03
C ARG A 99 -3.70 -0.22 -4.34
N ARG A 100 -3.06 -1.30 -4.77
CA ARG A 100 -2.27 -1.31 -6.01
C ARG A 100 -3.14 -1.02 -7.23
N SER A 101 -4.34 -1.60 -7.28
CA SER A 101 -5.32 -1.29 -8.33
C SER A 101 -5.67 0.20 -8.34
N LEU A 102 -5.98 0.79 -7.18
CA LEU A 102 -6.31 2.22 -7.10
C LEU A 102 -5.14 3.12 -7.48
N GLU A 103 -3.91 2.79 -7.06
CA GLU A 103 -2.70 3.52 -7.44
C GLU A 103 -2.50 3.51 -8.97
N THR A 104 -2.78 2.40 -9.65
CA THR A 104 -2.68 2.35 -11.12
C THR A 104 -3.72 3.21 -11.82
N VAL A 105 -4.95 3.24 -11.30
CA VAL A 105 -6.03 4.09 -11.86
C VAL A 105 -5.72 5.57 -11.63
N ASP A 106 -5.27 5.94 -10.43
CA ASP A 106 -4.88 7.31 -10.09
C ASP A 106 -3.73 7.80 -10.97
N ALA A 107 -2.69 6.98 -11.17
CA ALA A 107 -1.57 7.30 -12.04
C ALA A 107 -2.00 7.53 -13.50
N ARG A 108 -2.94 6.73 -14.02
CA ARG A 108 -3.50 6.92 -15.37
C ARG A 108 -4.28 8.23 -15.48
N GLN A 109 -5.10 8.56 -14.48
CA GLN A 109 -5.86 9.81 -14.46
C GLN A 109 -4.95 11.04 -14.37
N GLN A 110 -3.92 10.99 -13.54
CA GLN A 110 -2.94 12.07 -13.43
C GLN A 110 -2.19 12.29 -14.75
N ARG A 111 -1.77 11.23 -15.44
CA ARG A 111 -1.15 11.34 -16.77
C ARG A 111 -2.09 11.95 -17.80
N ALA A 112 -3.35 11.49 -17.85
CA ALA A 112 -4.35 12.05 -18.76
C ALA A 112 -4.65 13.53 -18.46
N HIS A 113 -4.68 13.91 -17.17
CA HIS A 113 -4.87 15.30 -16.78
C HIS A 113 -3.68 16.19 -17.17
N ARG A 114 -2.44 15.72 -16.94
CA ARG A 114 -1.22 16.43 -17.35
C ARG A 114 -1.17 16.62 -18.87
N ALA A 115 -1.46 15.57 -19.65
CA ALA A 115 -1.52 15.66 -21.10
C ALA A 115 -2.55 16.69 -21.59
N LYS A 116 -3.73 16.75 -20.96
CA LYS A 116 -4.75 17.77 -21.27
C LYS A 116 -4.31 19.19 -20.93
N LEU A 117 -3.61 19.37 -19.80
CA LEU A 117 -3.08 20.68 -19.42
C LEU A 117 -1.97 21.13 -20.38
N GLN A 118 -1.07 20.22 -20.74
CA GLN A 118 0.00 20.49 -21.70
C GLN A 118 -0.57 20.86 -23.08
N ALA A 119 -1.53 20.09 -23.61
CA ALA A 119 -2.18 20.40 -24.88
C ALA A 119 -2.89 21.78 -24.86
N ARG A 120 -3.46 22.19 -23.72
CA ARG A 120 -4.06 23.53 -23.58
C ARG A 120 -3.00 24.63 -23.53
N GLN A 121 -1.89 24.40 -22.84
CA GLN A 121 -0.77 25.34 -22.77
C GLN A 121 -0.13 25.51 -24.15
N ASP A 122 0.19 24.41 -24.82
CA ASP A 122 0.79 24.40 -26.15
C ASP A 122 -0.14 25.08 -27.17
N GLY A 123 -1.43 24.76 -27.14
CA GLY A 123 -2.43 25.43 -27.98
C GLY A 123 -2.52 26.94 -27.72
N SER A 124 -2.51 27.35 -26.44
CA SER A 124 -2.51 28.78 -26.08
C SER A 124 -1.24 29.51 -26.52
N ILE A 125 -0.08 28.84 -26.44
CA ILE A 125 1.21 29.39 -26.88
C ILE A 125 1.18 29.56 -28.40
N LEU A 126 0.76 28.53 -29.14
CA LEU A 126 0.64 28.58 -30.60
C LEU A 126 -0.33 29.68 -31.05
N ASP A 127 -1.53 29.76 -30.46
CA ASP A 127 -2.50 30.82 -30.76
C ASP A 127 -1.92 32.21 -30.49
N SER A 128 -1.16 32.39 -29.40
CA SER A 128 -0.51 33.66 -29.09
C SER A 128 0.62 34.00 -30.06
N ALA A 129 1.42 33.00 -30.46
CA ALA A 129 2.51 33.17 -31.40
C ALA A 129 2.00 33.52 -32.80
N VAL A 130 0.93 32.86 -33.26
CA VAL A 130 0.26 33.17 -34.53
C VAL A 130 -0.28 34.60 -34.51
N ARG A 131 -0.98 35.02 -33.44
CA ARG A 131 -1.45 36.41 -33.32
C ARG A 131 -0.30 37.42 -33.32
N ALA A 132 0.79 37.13 -32.63
CA ALA A 132 1.97 38.00 -32.61
C ALA A 132 2.62 38.12 -33.99
N TRP A 133 2.69 37.03 -34.75
CA TRP A 133 3.20 37.02 -36.11
C TRP A 133 2.32 37.84 -37.07
N TYR A 134 1.00 37.64 -37.06
CA TYR A 134 0.06 38.45 -37.86
C TYR A 134 0.12 39.95 -37.52
N LEU A 135 0.31 40.30 -36.24
CA LEU A 135 0.48 41.70 -35.83
C LEU A 135 1.81 42.30 -36.28
N HIS A 136 2.85 41.50 -36.51
CA HIS A 136 4.13 41.95 -37.03
C HIS A 136 4.06 42.19 -38.55
N GLU A 137 3.53 41.22 -39.30
CA GLU A 137 3.31 41.39 -40.75
C GLU A 137 2.36 42.56 -41.05
N GLY A 138 1.29 42.72 -40.27
CA GLY A 138 0.38 43.85 -40.41
C GLY A 138 1.06 45.21 -40.21
N LYS A 139 2.07 45.29 -39.33
CA LYS A 139 2.87 46.50 -39.12
C LYS A 139 3.90 46.72 -40.23
N GLU A 140 4.55 45.67 -40.73
CA GLU A 140 5.46 45.78 -41.88
C GLU A 140 4.73 46.24 -43.15
N LEU A 141 3.48 45.80 -43.34
CA LEU A 141 2.60 46.23 -44.43
C LEU A 141 2.12 47.68 -44.29
N GLU A 142 1.91 48.17 -43.06
CA GLU A 142 1.56 49.57 -42.80
C GLU A 142 2.76 50.52 -42.93
N GLU A 143 3.98 50.07 -42.58
CA GLU A 143 5.20 50.87 -42.65
C GLU A 143 5.85 50.90 -44.05
N ASN A 144 5.63 49.87 -44.89
CA ASN A 144 6.11 49.81 -46.28
C ASN A 144 5.04 49.25 -47.24
N PRO A 145 4.05 50.06 -47.68
CA PRO A 145 2.99 49.61 -48.59
C PRO A 145 3.49 49.25 -50.00
N SER A 146 4.75 49.55 -50.34
CA SER A 146 5.35 49.35 -51.65
C SER A 146 5.90 47.94 -51.91
N SER A 147 6.04 47.06 -50.91
CA SER A 147 6.55 45.68 -51.15
C SER A 147 5.48 44.67 -51.60
N VAL A 148 4.19 45.04 -51.50
CA VAL A 148 3.06 44.18 -51.90
C VAL A 148 2.93 44.09 -53.43
N ALA A 149 3.47 45.05 -54.18
CA ALA A 149 3.40 45.06 -55.63
C ALA A 149 4.35 44.03 -56.30
N GLU A 150 5.39 43.57 -55.58
CA GLU A 150 6.39 42.65 -56.16
C GLU A 150 6.05 41.16 -55.92
N TYR A 151 5.31 40.81 -54.86
CA TYR A 151 4.94 39.41 -54.62
C TYR A 151 3.80 38.88 -55.50
N HIS A 152 2.96 39.77 -56.06
CA HIS A 152 1.86 39.35 -56.94
C HIS A 152 2.26 39.24 -58.43
N SER A 153 3.43 39.74 -58.84
CA SER A 153 3.93 39.60 -60.21
C SER A 153 4.72 38.31 -60.44
N GLU A 154 5.37 37.74 -59.41
CA GLU A 154 6.09 36.46 -59.51
C GLU A 154 5.19 35.23 -59.41
N ALA A 155 3.98 35.34 -58.83
CA ALA A 155 3.05 34.21 -58.72
C ALA A 155 2.21 33.95 -59.99
N LEU A 156 2.31 34.81 -61.01
CA LEU A 156 1.55 34.73 -62.27
C LEU A 156 2.45 34.68 -63.52
N SER A 157 3.76 34.46 -63.37
CA SER A 157 4.72 34.26 -64.47
C SER A 157 5.22 32.82 -64.54
#